data_AF-A0A0Q0XK99-F1
#
_entry.id   AF-A0A0Q0XK99-F1
#
_cell.length_a   1.000
_cell.length_b   1.000
_cell.length_c   1.000
_cell.angle_alpha   90.00
_cell.angle_beta   90.00
_cell.angle_gamma   90.00
#
_symmetry.space_group_name_H-M   'P 1'
#
loop_
_entity.id
_entity.type
_entity.pdbx_description
1 polymer ?
#
loop_
_entity_poly.entity_id
_entity_poly.type
_entity_poly.pdbx_seq_one_letter_code
_entity_poly.pdbx_strand_id
1 'polypeptide(L)'
;MKGLRFVLVIFMLSSMTTTYSQEKNSRLIILADMGNEPDEEQQMAHMLLYSNEFDLEGLIAVSGKYLNSEHRLPERRRLYPELFHKIINGYEKVYPNLKKHADGYPEPSHLKSIVVSGHTDYGVAAISKGKSNQGSELLLNSFLKEDQRPLYIVVNAGSNTLAQALMDYEAAHSKKELKNLLKKIWVFENGAQDDAGAWICANYPEINWLRSNYQTYAYGGPAWAWGKSKDEDKKGPHTWKPYTYSATGQHQWALEHIKNHGALGWVYPLRENHSGKMVFIEGGGTIPWLGLVHQGMTDFTKPHWGGWSGRFSAEKVKNVYSRHQSVKATEVNYGDFEVYAEAKDTWTDTAMDSIYNNIYAPVWRWRQAYFDDFKGRMDWCVASFENANHHPVAAINGDDTEKIHIINTKAGEQIVLDGSASTDPDDDMLNYHWWIYHEAGTYSKKDINIQNDVTSKPLIQIPDDAQGTTIHVIFELSDENNIAKLSDYRRIIIQVD
;
A
#
# COMPACT_ATOMS: atom_id res chain seq x y z
N MET A 1 50.11 -56.39 -13.79
CA MET A 1 49.03 -55.41 -14.02
C MET A 1 48.08 -55.42 -12.83
N LYS A 2 48.21 -54.46 -11.91
CA LYS A 2 47.27 -54.24 -10.80
C LYS A 2 46.61 -52.88 -11.04
N GLY A 3 45.32 -52.89 -11.33
CA GLY A 3 44.55 -51.70 -11.69
C GLY A 3 44.29 -50.81 -10.49
N LEU A 4 44.68 -49.55 -10.61
CA LEU A 4 44.44 -48.49 -9.65
C LEU A 4 43.01 -47.96 -9.87
N ARG A 5 42.11 -48.15 -8.90
CA ARG A 5 40.76 -47.57 -8.94
C ARG A 5 40.82 -46.13 -8.41
N PHE A 6 40.54 -45.17 -9.29
CA PHE A 6 40.28 -43.78 -8.91
C PHE A 6 38.92 -43.69 -8.21
N VAL A 7 38.90 -43.19 -6.98
CA VAL A 7 37.67 -42.79 -6.28
C VAL A 7 37.42 -41.33 -6.62
N LEU A 8 36.36 -41.08 -7.39
CA LEU A 8 35.88 -39.73 -7.70
C LEU A 8 35.08 -39.23 -6.48
N VAL A 9 35.64 -38.28 -5.72
CA VAL A 9 34.92 -37.61 -4.63
C VAL A 9 34.15 -36.44 -5.24
N ILE A 10 32.83 -36.59 -5.39
CA ILE A 10 31.93 -35.52 -5.80
C ILE A 10 31.64 -34.67 -4.56
N PHE A 11 32.15 -33.43 -4.54
CA PHE A 11 31.72 -32.42 -3.58
C PHE A 11 30.34 -31.91 -4.00
N MET A 12 29.28 -32.37 -3.33
CA MET A 12 27.99 -31.69 -3.36
C MET A 12 28.13 -30.37 -2.60
N LEU A 13 28.17 -29.25 -3.32
CA LEU A 13 27.89 -27.94 -2.76
C LEU A 13 26.40 -27.90 -2.40
N SER A 14 26.08 -28.09 -1.12
CA SER A 14 24.77 -27.77 -0.59
C SER A 14 24.60 -26.25 -0.60
N SER A 15 23.90 -25.72 -1.60
CA SER A 15 23.35 -24.37 -1.55
C SER A 15 22.41 -24.29 -0.36
N MET A 16 22.84 -23.66 0.73
CA MET A 16 21.94 -23.30 1.82
C MET A 16 21.00 -22.22 1.31
N THR A 17 19.80 -22.61 0.89
CA THR A 17 18.69 -21.70 0.71
C THR A 17 18.19 -21.31 2.10
N THR A 18 18.56 -20.13 2.58
CA THR A 18 17.87 -19.51 3.72
C THR A 18 16.44 -19.21 3.29
N THR A 19 15.50 -20.04 3.72
CA THR A 19 14.07 -19.81 3.56
C THR A 19 13.61 -18.73 4.53
N TYR A 20 13.54 -17.49 4.07
CA TYR A 20 12.62 -16.53 4.66
C TYR A 20 11.20 -16.97 4.29
N SER A 21 10.47 -17.50 5.27
CA SER A 21 9.01 -17.65 5.17
C SER A 21 8.39 -16.29 5.50
N GLN A 22 7.76 -15.67 4.51
CA GLN A 22 6.93 -14.48 4.67
C GLN A 22 5.49 -14.93 4.96
N GLU A 23 5.30 -15.73 6.02
CA GLU A 23 3.99 -16.28 6.42
C GLU A 23 3.18 -15.34 7.32
N LYS A 24 3.57 -14.07 7.49
CA LYS A 24 2.88 -13.19 8.43
C LYS A 24 2.43 -11.89 7.80
N ASN A 25 1.11 -11.71 7.81
CA ASN A 25 0.41 -10.46 7.59
C ASN A 25 1.14 -9.26 8.21
N SER A 26 1.11 -8.14 7.50
CA SER A 26 1.73 -6.90 7.99
C SER A 26 0.93 -6.33 9.17
N ARG A 27 1.62 -5.79 10.18
CA ARG A 27 0.95 -5.10 11.30
C ARG A 27 0.60 -3.68 10.85
N LEU A 28 -0.67 -3.28 11.00
CA LEU A 28 -1.18 -2.01 10.48
C LEU A 28 -1.86 -1.17 11.56
N ILE A 29 -1.53 0.12 11.61
CA ILE A 29 -2.27 1.14 12.37
C ILE A 29 -2.62 2.30 11.42
N ILE A 30 -3.85 2.79 11.48
CA ILE A 30 -4.31 3.95 10.71
C ILE A 30 -4.56 5.13 11.65
N LEU A 31 -3.99 6.29 11.32
CA LEU A 31 -4.32 7.61 11.88
C LEU A 31 -5.08 8.40 10.81
N ALA A 32 -6.35 8.71 11.03
CA ALA A 32 -7.18 9.44 10.07
C ALA A 32 -7.99 10.57 10.70
N ASP A 33 -8.15 11.69 9.99
CA ASP A 33 -9.00 12.83 10.34
C ASP A 33 -10.46 12.61 9.92
N MET A 34 -11.04 11.51 10.41
CA MET A 34 -12.44 11.14 10.16
C MET A 34 -13.36 12.36 10.30
N GLY A 35 -14.20 12.59 9.29
CA GLY A 35 -15.19 13.69 9.28
C GLY A 35 -14.70 14.99 8.63
N ASN A 36 -13.48 15.05 8.10
CA ASN A 36 -13.02 16.17 7.27
C ASN A 36 -13.71 16.18 5.89
N GLU A 37 -13.48 15.14 5.10
CA GLU A 37 -14.09 14.87 3.80
C GLU A 37 -14.61 13.41 3.74
N PRO A 38 -15.49 13.06 2.78
CA PRO A 38 -16.02 11.70 2.69
C PRO A 38 -14.96 10.63 2.35
N ASP A 39 -13.79 10.99 1.85
CA ASP A 39 -12.76 10.03 1.44
C ASP A 39 -12.14 9.24 2.59
N GLU A 40 -12.02 9.80 3.80
CA GLU A 40 -11.62 8.99 4.97
C GLU A 40 -12.63 7.89 5.29
N GLU A 41 -13.94 8.11 5.05
CA GLU A 41 -14.97 7.08 5.19
C GLU A 41 -14.92 6.07 4.03
N GLN A 42 -14.70 6.54 2.79
CA GLN A 42 -14.56 5.66 1.62
C GLN A 42 -13.39 4.70 1.78
N GLN A 43 -12.19 5.22 2.07
CA GLN A 43 -10.99 4.42 2.24
C GLN A 43 -11.10 3.44 3.43
N MET A 44 -11.86 3.75 4.48
CA MET A 44 -12.11 2.79 5.58
C MET A 44 -13.06 1.69 5.19
N ALA A 45 -14.16 2.01 4.50
CA ALA A 45 -15.06 0.99 3.98
C ALA A 45 -14.33 0.06 3.00
N HIS A 46 -13.49 0.63 2.14
CA HIS A 46 -12.64 -0.09 1.22
C HIS A 46 -11.61 -0.97 1.96
N MET A 47 -10.80 -0.42 2.87
CA MET A 47 -9.78 -1.17 3.62
C MET A 47 -10.36 -2.36 4.40
N LEU A 48 -11.57 -2.26 4.96
CA LEU A 48 -12.18 -3.36 5.71
C LEU A 48 -12.45 -4.60 4.84
N LEU A 49 -12.63 -4.45 3.52
CA LEU A 49 -12.72 -5.56 2.57
C LEU A 49 -11.39 -6.29 2.38
N TYR A 50 -10.29 -5.67 2.77
CA TYR A 50 -8.93 -6.19 2.65
C TYR A 50 -8.33 -6.55 4.00
N SER A 51 -9.12 -6.44 5.07
CA SER A 51 -8.62 -6.63 6.43
C SER A 51 -8.21 -8.07 6.75
N ASN A 52 -8.40 -9.01 5.81
CA ASN A 52 -7.82 -10.34 5.86
C ASN A 52 -6.31 -10.39 5.49
N GLU A 53 -5.80 -9.37 4.78
CA GLU A 53 -4.41 -9.34 4.28
C GLU A 53 -3.40 -8.73 5.27
N PHE A 54 -3.90 -8.13 6.37
CA PHE A 54 -3.06 -7.45 7.37
C PHE A 54 -3.67 -7.50 8.77
N ASP A 55 -2.82 -7.41 9.79
CA ASP A 55 -3.23 -7.39 11.19
C ASP A 55 -3.49 -5.93 11.64
N LEU A 56 -4.77 -5.54 11.69
CA LEU A 56 -5.17 -4.24 12.23
C LEU A 56 -4.97 -4.17 13.74
N GLU A 57 -4.14 -3.23 14.17
CA GLU A 57 -3.83 -2.99 15.58
C GLU A 57 -4.43 -1.68 16.12
N GLY A 58 -4.81 -0.74 15.25
CA GLY A 58 -5.30 0.57 15.66
C GLY A 58 -6.04 1.35 14.58
N LEU A 59 -7.18 1.93 14.94
CA LEU A 59 -7.96 2.88 14.14
C LEU A 59 -8.12 4.16 14.96
N ILE A 60 -7.25 5.14 14.70
CA ILE A 60 -7.09 6.31 15.55
C ILE A 60 -7.66 7.54 14.84
N ALA A 61 -8.71 8.12 15.39
CA ALA A 61 -9.17 9.44 14.95
C ALA A 61 -8.15 10.49 15.40
N VAL A 62 -7.63 11.30 14.49
CA VAL A 62 -6.58 12.30 14.78
C VAL A 62 -6.93 13.66 14.21
N SER A 63 -6.28 14.69 14.75
CA SER A 63 -6.28 16.03 14.16
C SER A 63 -5.39 16.11 12.91
N GLY A 64 -5.50 17.23 12.18
CA GLY A 64 -4.61 17.63 11.10
C GLY A 64 -4.93 19.06 10.65
N LYS A 65 -4.45 19.42 9.46
CA LYS A 65 -4.68 20.75 8.86
C LYS A 65 -6.16 21.11 8.79
N TYR A 66 -7.02 20.16 8.45
CA TYR A 66 -8.43 20.42 8.17
C TYR A 66 -9.37 20.15 9.35
N LEU A 67 -8.89 19.47 10.38
CA LEU A 67 -9.65 19.11 11.58
C LEU A 67 -8.75 19.28 12.82
N ASN A 68 -8.96 20.34 13.58
CA ASN A 68 -8.19 20.68 14.78
C ASN A 68 -8.93 21.70 15.65
N SER A 69 -8.58 21.78 16.93
CA SER A 69 -9.23 22.63 17.94
C SER A 69 -9.35 24.11 17.57
N GLU A 70 -8.44 24.65 16.76
CA GLU A 70 -8.40 26.05 16.34
C GLU A 70 -9.08 26.30 14.98
N HIS A 71 -9.71 25.29 14.38
CA HIS A 71 -10.33 25.44 13.06
C HIS A 71 -11.48 26.45 13.09
N ARG A 72 -11.63 27.26 12.02
CA ARG A 72 -12.67 28.33 11.97
C ARG A 72 -14.12 27.81 12.06
N LEU A 73 -14.36 26.60 11.56
CA LEU A 73 -15.66 25.92 11.59
C LEU A 73 -15.79 25.06 12.86
N PRO A 74 -16.81 25.27 13.73
CA PRO A 74 -16.95 24.56 15.00
C PRO A 74 -16.98 23.03 14.88
N GLU A 75 -17.62 22.51 13.85
CA GLU A 75 -17.68 21.08 13.55
C GLU A 75 -16.30 20.48 13.29
N ARG A 76 -15.31 21.26 12.88
CA ARG A 76 -13.93 20.80 12.65
C ARG A 76 -13.00 20.96 13.85
N ARG A 77 -13.54 21.33 15.01
CA ARG A 77 -12.79 21.48 16.29
C ARG A 77 -12.81 20.24 17.17
N ARG A 78 -13.30 19.11 16.65
CA ARG A 78 -13.41 17.84 17.35
C ARG A 78 -13.08 16.67 16.43
N LEU A 79 -12.73 15.54 17.01
CA LEU A 79 -12.50 14.27 16.33
C LEU A 79 -13.82 13.48 16.18
N TYR A 80 -13.88 12.58 15.19
CA TYR A 80 -15.09 11.77 14.90
C TYR A 80 -14.81 10.25 14.90
N PRO A 81 -14.37 9.65 16.02
CA PRO A 81 -14.18 8.20 16.10
C PRO A 81 -15.46 7.40 15.84
N GLU A 82 -16.65 7.99 16.04
CA GLU A 82 -17.94 7.36 15.74
C GLU A 82 -18.11 6.97 14.27
N LEU A 83 -17.39 7.63 13.35
CA LEU A 83 -17.43 7.28 11.93
C LEU A 83 -16.74 5.94 11.65
N PHE A 84 -15.66 5.60 12.38
CA PHE A 84 -15.11 4.23 12.32
C PHE A 84 -16.16 3.22 12.77
N HIS A 85 -16.82 3.46 13.90
CA HIS A 85 -17.86 2.55 14.40
C HIS A 85 -19.03 2.40 13.42
N LYS A 86 -19.48 3.48 12.78
CA LYS A 86 -20.52 3.44 11.74
C LYS A 86 -20.13 2.48 10.61
N ILE A 87 -18.90 2.58 10.11
CA ILE A 87 -18.41 1.74 9.02
C ILE A 87 -18.22 0.29 9.48
N ILE A 88 -17.63 0.07 10.65
CA ILE A 88 -17.47 -1.27 11.24
C ILE A 88 -18.83 -1.94 11.49
N ASN A 89 -19.88 -1.19 11.84
CA ASN A 89 -21.23 -1.73 11.95
C ASN A 89 -21.79 -2.19 10.58
N GLY A 90 -21.40 -1.53 9.48
CA GLY A 90 -21.68 -2.01 8.12
C GLY A 90 -20.93 -3.31 7.80
N TYR A 91 -19.63 -3.34 8.10
CA TYR A 91 -18.77 -4.52 7.99
C TYR A 91 -19.32 -5.72 8.77
N GLU A 92 -19.74 -5.52 10.02
CA GLU A 92 -20.29 -6.57 10.89
C GLU A 92 -21.47 -7.31 10.26
N LYS A 93 -22.27 -6.64 9.42
CA LYS A 93 -23.42 -7.27 8.74
C LYS A 93 -23.01 -8.12 7.54
N VAL A 94 -21.91 -7.79 6.88
CA VAL A 94 -21.39 -8.53 5.73
C VAL A 94 -20.31 -9.54 6.12
N TYR A 95 -19.75 -9.42 7.33
CA TYR A 95 -18.71 -10.28 7.88
C TYR A 95 -18.98 -11.79 7.77
N PRO A 96 -20.20 -12.31 8.07
CA PRO A 96 -20.49 -13.73 7.88
C PRO A 96 -20.39 -14.19 6.43
N ASN A 97 -20.55 -13.27 5.48
CA ASN A 97 -20.43 -13.57 4.06
C ASN A 97 -18.97 -13.48 3.60
N LEU A 98 -18.25 -12.43 3.99
CA LEU A 98 -16.81 -12.27 3.69
C LEU A 98 -16.00 -13.51 4.09
N LYS A 99 -16.30 -14.10 5.26
CA LYS A 99 -15.68 -15.34 5.74
C LYS A 99 -15.91 -16.59 4.89
N LYS A 100 -16.81 -16.55 3.91
CA LYS A 100 -16.99 -17.64 2.96
C LYS A 100 -15.98 -17.57 1.82
N HIS A 101 -15.45 -16.38 1.54
CA HIS A 101 -14.61 -16.09 0.39
C HIS A 101 -13.12 -16.10 0.73
N ALA A 102 -12.75 -15.70 1.94
CA ALA A 102 -11.38 -15.81 2.42
C ALA A 102 -11.32 -15.95 3.95
N ASP A 103 -10.26 -16.61 4.41
CA ASP A 103 -9.88 -16.64 5.83
C ASP A 103 -9.18 -15.34 6.24
N GLY A 104 -8.99 -15.13 7.55
CA GLY A 104 -8.18 -14.03 8.09
C GLY A 104 -8.94 -12.74 8.42
N TYR A 105 -10.22 -12.62 8.04
CA TYR A 105 -11.01 -11.43 8.37
C TYR A 105 -11.17 -11.24 9.90
N PRO A 106 -10.85 -10.05 10.45
CA PRO A 106 -10.92 -9.76 11.88
C PRO A 106 -12.36 -9.72 12.38
N GLU A 107 -12.59 -10.25 13.58
CA GLU A 107 -13.90 -10.19 14.22
C GLU A 107 -14.34 -8.72 14.42
N PRO A 108 -15.60 -8.35 14.13
CA PRO A 108 -16.09 -6.98 14.29
C PRO A 108 -15.89 -6.40 15.70
N SER A 109 -15.95 -7.24 16.74
CA SER A 109 -15.67 -6.82 18.12
C SER A 109 -14.21 -6.41 18.34
N HIS A 110 -13.26 -7.09 17.69
CA HIS A 110 -11.85 -6.70 17.70
C HIS A 110 -11.68 -5.32 17.06
N LEU A 111 -12.22 -5.12 15.86
CA LEU A 111 -12.16 -3.84 15.15
C LEU A 111 -12.74 -2.69 15.99
N LYS A 112 -13.88 -2.90 16.66
CA LYS A 112 -14.47 -1.88 17.56
C LYS A 112 -13.56 -1.57 18.76
N SER A 113 -12.82 -2.55 19.26
CA SER A 113 -11.96 -2.39 20.45
C SER A 113 -10.69 -1.57 20.19
N ILE A 114 -10.25 -1.48 18.94
CA ILE A 114 -9.06 -0.73 18.53
C ILE A 114 -9.39 0.67 17.98
N VAL A 115 -10.65 1.10 18.07
CA VAL A 115 -11.07 2.47 17.73
C VAL A 115 -10.84 3.38 18.92
N VAL A 116 -9.98 4.38 18.75
CA VAL A 116 -9.65 5.37 19.79
C VAL A 116 -9.48 6.76 19.20
N SER A 117 -9.43 7.77 20.06
CA SER A 117 -9.10 9.15 19.67
C SER A 117 -7.71 9.54 20.12
N GLY A 118 -6.99 10.25 19.24
CA GLY A 118 -5.73 10.91 19.51
C GLY A 118 -5.91 12.35 20.01
N HIS A 119 -4.92 13.19 19.71
CA HIS A 119 -4.98 14.61 20.04
C HIS A 119 -5.94 15.37 19.12
N THR A 120 -6.71 16.29 19.70
CA THR A 120 -7.58 17.22 18.96
C THR A 120 -6.84 18.52 18.58
N ASP A 121 -5.82 18.91 19.35
CA ASP A 121 -5.00 20.09 19.07
C ASP A 121 -4.04 19.84 17.89
N TYR A 122 -3.66 20.90 17.18
CA TYR A 122 -2.81 20.80 15.98
C TYR A 122 -1.33 20.55 16.30
N GLY A 123 -0.72 19.58 15.61
CA GLY A 123 0.72 19.47 15.45
C GLY A 123 1.52 19.28 16.74
N VAL A 124 2.79 19.67 16.72
CA VAL A 124 3.73 19.55 17.86
C VAL A 124 3.29 20.37 19.07
N ALA A 125 2.49 21.43 18.90
CA ALA A 125 1.96 22.18 20.04
C ALA A 125 1.04 21.33 20.95
N ALA A 126 0.47 20.26 20.41
CA ALA A 126 -0.40 19.35 21.14
C ALA A 126 0.34 18.42 22.11
N ILE A 127 1.63 18.15 21.88
CA ILE A 127 2.39 17.11 22.60
C ILE A 127 3.21 17.70 23.75
N SER A 128 3.31 16.98 24.86
CA SER A 128 4.21 17.30 25.97
C SER A 128 4.25 16.15 26.98
N LYS A 129 5.21 16.17 27.91
CA LYS A 129 5.23 15.21 29.04
C LYS A 129 3.87 15.20 29.76
N GLY A 130 3.30 14.01 29.95
CA GLY A 130 2.04 13.81 30.67
C GLY A 130 0.78 14.14 29.87
N LYS A 131 0.86 14.29 28.54
CA LYS A 131 -0.30 14.48 27.66
C LYS A 131 -0.73 13.22 26.90
N SER A 132 -0.32 12.03 27.35
CA SER A 132 -0.78 10.77 26.77
C SER A 132 -2.32 10.71 26.71
N ASN A 133 -2.84 10.08 25.67
CA ASN A 133 -4.27 9.84 25.47
C ASN A 133 -4.49 8.42 24.92
N GLN A 134 -5.75 8.04 24.70
CA GLN A 134 -6.09 6.70 24.24
C GLN A 134 -5.38 6.30 22.93
N GLY A 135 -5.22 7.24 21.98
CA GLY A 135 -4.49 7.01 20.74
C GLY A 135 -2.99 6.81 20.94
N SER A 136 -2.33 7.66 21.73
CA SER A 136 -0.89 7.50 22.00
C SER A 136 -0.60 6.27 22.85
N GLU A 137 -1.50 5.92 23.78
CA GLU A 137 -1.42 4.69 24.58
C GLU A 137 -1.61 3.43 23.72
N LEU A 138 -2.55 3.43 22.76
CA LEU A 138 -2.70 2.32 21.81
C LEU A 138 -1.42 2.11 21.01
N LEU A 139 -0.83 3.18 20.48
CA LEU A 139 0.46 3.12 19.76
C LEU A 139 1.58 2.59 20.65
N LEU A 140 1.68 3.10 21.88
CA LEU A 140 2.68 2.64 22.85
C LEU A 140 2.51 1.15 23.16
N ASN A 141 1.29 0.67 23.34
CA ASN A 141 1.01 -0.75 23.54
C ASN A 141 1.47 -1.59 22.33
N SER A 142 1.25 -1.10 21.11
CA SER A 142 1.76 -1.76 19.90
C SER A 142 3.29 -1.76 19.79
N PHE A 143 3.97 -0.73 20.30
CA PHE A 143 5.44 -0.69 20.37
C PHE A 143 6.01 -1.71 21.35
N LEU A 144 5.28 -1.98 22.44
CA LEU A 144 5.69 -2.88 23.52
C LEU A 144 5.42 -4.36 23.23
N LYS A 145 4.68 -4.70 22.17
CA LYS A 145 4.44 -6.09 21.78
C LYS A 145 5.76 -6.80 21.46
N GLU A 146 5.90 -8.04 21.94
CA GLU A 146 6.99 -8.95 21.57
C GLU A 146 6.80 -9.53 20.15
N ASP A 147 6.58 -8.64 19.17
CA ASP A 147 6.45 -8.98 17.75
C ASP A 147 7.66 -8.46 16.98
N GLN A 148 8.31 -9.34 16.22
CA GLN A 148 9.49 -8.99 15.43
C GLN A 148 9.13 -8.38 14.08
N ARG A 149 7.88 -8.51 13.63
CA ARG A 149 7.41 -7.90 12.39
C ARG A 149 7.51 -6.38 12.48
N PRO A 150 7.91 -5.70 11.39
CA PRO A 150 7.82 -4.25 11.34
C PRO A 150 6.37 -3.80 11.52
N LEU A 151 6.20 -2.61 12.10
CA LEU A 151 4.90 -1.97 12.29
C LEU A 151 4.71 -0.91 11.21
N TYR A 152 3.68 -1.09 10.38
CA TYR A 152 3.31 -0.14 9.35
C TYR A 152 2.22 0.80 9.86
N ILE A 153 2.49 2.10 9.82
CA ILE A 153 1.59 3.15 10.32
C ILE A 153 1.22 4.06 9.17
N VAL A 154 -0.06 4.13 8.83
CA VAL A 154 -0.58 5.08 7.86
C VAL A 154 -1.01 6.34 8.60
N VAL A 155 -0.49 7.48 8.17
CA VAL A 155 -0.88 8.81 8.63
C VAL A 155 -1.62 9.50 7.49
N ASN A 156 -2.95 9.45 7.53
CA ASN A 156 -3.82 10.13 6.57
C ASN A 156 -4.02 11.62 6.87
N ALA A 157 -3.61 12.07 8.07
CA ALA A 157 -3.75 13.44 8.52
C ALA A 157 -2.51 13.94 9.30
N GLY A 158 -2.69 14.32 10.57
CA GLY A 158 -1.61 14.70 11.47
C GLY A 158 -1.00 13.51 12.20
N SER A 159 0.27 13.66 12.58
CA SER A 159 1.07 12.62 13.26
C SER A 159 1.40 12.97 14.71
N ASN A 160 0.84 14.04 15.27
CA ASN A 160 1.07 14.43 16.66
C ASN A 160 0.80 13.32 17.71
N THR A 161 -0.17 12.45 17.45
CA THR A 161 -0.49 11.32 18.34
C THR A 161 0.61 10.25 18.31
N LEU A 162 1.24 10.05 17.15
CA LEU A 162 2.46 9.24 17.01
C LEU A 162 3.65 9.91 17.69
N ALA A 163 3.81 11.22 17.54
CA ALA A 163 4.87 11.97 18.21
C ALA A 163 4.79 11.83 19.74
N GLN A 164 3.59 11.96 20.33
CA GLN A 164 3.38 11.76 21.77
C GLN A 164 3.74 10.33 22.21
N ALA A 165 3.32 9.30 21.45
CA ALA A 165 3.65 7.91 21.78
C ALA A 165 5.17 7.63 21.75
N LEU A 166 5.88 8.20 20.77
CA LEU A 166 7.34 8.09 20.68
C LEU A 166 8.04 8.81 21.84
N MET A 167 7.57 10.01 22.22
CA MET A 167 8.06 10.74 23.39
C MET A 167 7.88 9.94 24.69
N ASP A 168 6.71 9.32 24.86
CA ASP A 168 6.41 8.51 26.04
C ASP A 168 7.28 7.25 26.08
N TYR A 169 7.49 6.59 24.94
CA TYR A 169 8.41 5.46 24.84
C TYR A 169 9.86 5.87 25.17
N GLU A 170 10.35 6.97 24.59
CA GLU A 170 11.70 7.49 24.86
C GLU A 170 11.91 7.80 26.35
N ALA A 171 10.91 8.38 27.02
CA ALA A 171 11.00 8.72 28.44
C ALA A 171 11.09 7.48 29.36
N ALA A 172 10.58 6.34 28.91
CA ALA A 172 10.52 5.10 29.69
C ALA A 172 11.61 4.07 29.34
N HIS A 173 12.33 4.26 28.22
CA HIS A 173 13.26 3.25 27.70
C HIS A 173 14.66 3.82 27.44
N SER A 174 15.64 2.92 27.32
CA SER A 174 17.00 3.31 26.94
C SER A 174 17.08 3.75 25.47
N LYS A 175 18.11 4.54 25.15
CA LYS A 175 18.40 4.95 23.77
C LYS A 175 18.56 3.76 22.80
N LYS A 176 19.07 2.62 23.30
CA LYS A 176 19.24 1.41 22.49
C LYS A 176 17.88 0.78 22.15
N GLU A 177 16.98 0.72 23.13
CA GLU A 177 15.62 0.20 22.92
C GLU A 177 14.82 1.11 21.98
N LEU A 178 14.91 2.43 22.15
CA LEU A 178 14.30 3.40 21.24
C LEU A 178 14.82 3.21 19.81
N LYS A 179 16.14 3.16 19.62
CA LYS A 179 16.74 2.94 18.30
C LYS A 179 16.30 1.64 17.64
N ASN A 180 16.14 0.57 18.43
CA ASN A 180 15.66 -0.72 17.93
C ASN A 180 14.18 -0.66 17.55
N LEU A 181 13.34 0.04 18.32
CA LEU A 181 11.95 0.29 17.99
C LEU A 181 11.83 1.10 16.68
N LEU A 182 12.52 2.24 16.58
CA LEU A 182 12.41 3.16 15.45
C LEU A 182 12.71 2.47 14.10
N LYS A 183 13.72 1.59 14.07
CA LYS A 183 14.06 0.80 12.86
C LYS A 183 12.96 -0.13 12.38
N LYS A 184 12.04 -0.54 13.27
CA LYS A 184 10.90 -1.41 12.96
C LYS A 184 9.66 -0.63 12.55
N ILE A 185 9.60 0.67 12.82
CA ILE A 185 8.45 1.50 12.46
C ILE A 185 8.63 1.99 11.04
N TRP A 186 7.61 1.74 10.22
CA TRP A 186 7.47 2.25 8.85
C TRP A 186 6.22 3.11 8.80
N VAL A 187 6.37 4.38 8.46
CA VAL A 187 5.27 5.33 8.37
C VAL A 187 5.03 5.68 6.92
N PHE A 188 3.78 5.62 6.47
CA PHE A 188 3.34 6.23 5.23
C PHE A 188 2.51 7.48 5.56
N GLU A 189 3.07 8.65 5.28
CA GLU A 189 2.41 9.94 5.49
C GLU A 189 1.79 10.44 4.18
N ASN A 190 0.47 10.53 4.19
CA ASN A 190 -0.33 11.10 3.10
C ASN A 190 -0.47 12.61 3.32
N GLY A 191 0.07 13.39 2.39
CA GLY A 191 -0.15 14.83 2.28
C GLY A 191 0.56 15.70 3.32
N ALA A 192 1.11 15.13 4.39
CA ALA A 192 1.78 15.83 5.49
C ALA A 192 0.92 16.98 6.04
N GLN A 193 -0.13 16.64 6.80
CA GLN A 193 -1.15 17.60 7.21
C GLN A 193 -0.90 18.26 8.57
N ASP A 194 0.15 17.88 9.30
CA ASP A 194 0.64 18.64 10.44
C ASP A 194 2.17 18.69 10.44
N ASP A 195 2.73 19.41 11.40
CA ASP A 195 4.16 19.66 11.48
C ASP A 195 4.90 18.62 12.34
N ALA A 196 4.16 17.69 12.94
CA ALA A 196 4.70 16.62 13.75
C ALA A 196 5.49 15.60 12.94
N GLY A 197 5.19 15.41 11.64
CA GLY A 197 5.92 14.46 10.80
C GLY A 197 7.38 14.88 10.61
N ALA A 198 7.60 16.15 10.26
CA ALA A 198 8.95 16.71 10.17
C ALA A 198 9.67 16.71 11.53
N TRP A 199 8.95 17.03 12.61
CA TRP A 199 9.51 16.98 13.96
C TRP A 199 9.93 15.56 14.36
N ILE A 200 9.11 14.54 14.09
CA ILE A 200 9.45 13.13 14.33
C ILE A 200 10.72 12.78 13.56
N CYS A 201 10.78 13.07 12.26
CA CYS A 201 11.95 12.73 11.45
C CYS A 201 13.22 13.48 11.86
N ALA A 202 13.11 14.70 12.40
CA ALA A 202 14.25 15.46 12.92
C ALA A 202 14.76 14.89 14.27
N ASN A 203 13.86 14.47 15.16
CA ASN A 203 14.22 13.98 16.50
C ASN A 203 14.52 12.47 16.54
N TYR A 204 13.94 11.70 15.63
CA TYR A 204 14.02 10.24 15.56
C TYR A 204 14.47 9.76 14.17
N PRO A 205 15.69 10.14 13.71
CA PRO A 205 16.13 9.93 12.32
C PRO A 205 16.23 8.45 11.91
N GLU A 206 16.25 7.50 12.85
CA GLU A 206 16.18 6.07 12.55
C GLU A 206 14.80 5.55 12.12
N ILE A 207 13.72 6.33 12.28
CA ILE A 207 12.37 5.92 11.85
C ILE A 207 12.28 5.85 10.33
N ASN A 208 11.59 4.86 9.77
CA ASN A 208 11.38 4.80 8.32
C ASN A 208 10.11 5.59 7.98
N TRP A 209 10.25 6.64 7.15
CA TRP A 209 9.16 7.56 6.88
C TRP A 209 9.03 7.81 5.38
N LEU A 210 7.93 7.37 4.78
CA LEU A 210 7.54 7.63 3.40
C LEU A 210 6.62 8.83 3.40
N ARG A 211 6.94 9.86 2.60
CA ARG A 211 6.10 11.05 2.47
C ARG A 211 5.54 11.13 1.07
N SER A 212 4.22 10.95 0.94
CA SER A 212 3.50 11.07 -0.32
C SER A 212 2.77 12.41 -0.42
N ASN A 213 3.32 13.32 -1.20
CA ASN A 213 2.72 14.63 -1.49
C ASN A 213 1.88 14.62 -2.79
N TYR A 214 2.02 13.60 -3.64
CA TYR A 214 1.46 13.58 -4.99
C TYR A 214 0.73 12.28 -5.32
N GLN A 215 1.38 11.13 -5.23
CA GLN A 215 0.89 9.79 -5.58
C GLN A 215 -0.39 9.41 -4.82
N THR A 216 -0.49 9.75 -3.54
CA THR A 216 -1.70 9.49 -2.73
C THR A 216 -2.97 10.10 -3.34
N TYR A 217 -2.87 11.23 -4.05
CA TYR A 217 -3.99 11.91 -4.71
C TYR A 217 -4.32 11.35 -6.10
N ALA A 218 -3.75 10.21 -6.47
CA ALA A 218 -3.85 9.61 -7.79
C ALA A 218 -4.55 8.24 -7.80
N TYR A 219 -5.30 7.87 -6.74
CA TYR A 219 -6.19 6.69 -6.77
C TYR A 219 -7.31 6.87 -7.80
N GLY A 220 -8.37 7.61 -7.46
CA GLY A 220 -9.54 7.79 -8.34
C GLY A 220 -9.39 8.96 -9.30
N GLY A 221 -8.53 9.92 -8.97
CA GLY A 221 -8.32 11.15 -9.70
C GLY A 221 -8.31 12.38 -8.79
N PRO A 222 -8.14 13.58 -9.34
CA PRO A 222 -8.01 14.81 -8.58
C PRO A 222 -9.30 15.22 -7.88
N ALA A 223 -9.22 15.60 -6.61
CA ALA A 223 -10.35 16.20 -5.89
C ALA A 223 -10.88 17.50 -6.55
N TRP A 224 -10.07 18.21 -7.34
CA TRP A 224 -10.42 19.56 -7.84
C TRP A 224 -10.36 19.74 -9.37
N ALA A 225 -10.25 18.68 -10.18
CA ALA A 225 -10.18 18.86 -11.63
C ALA A 225 -11.53 19.08 -12.31
N TRP A 226 -11.87 20.37 -12.46
CA TRP A 226 -12.96 20.85 -13.30
C TRP A 226 -12.43 21.86 -14.30
N GLY A 227 -12.64 21.62 -15.59
CA GLY A 227 -12.11 22.47 -16.67
C GLY A 227 -10.58 22.48 -16.69
N LYS A 228 -9.96 23.62 -17.05
CA LYS A 228 -8.50 23.82 -17.02
C LYS A 228 -8.00 24.02 -15.57
N SER A 229 -8.12 22.98 -14.74
CA SER A 229 -7.63 23.03 -13.37
C SER A 229 -6.12 22.76 -13.31
N LYS A 230 -5.46 23.22 -12.25
CA LYS A 230 -4.04 22.90 -11.98
C LYS A 230 -3.80 21.45 -11.56
N ASP A 231 -4.86 20.67 -11.35
CA ASP A 231 -4.82 19.27 -10.89
C ASP A 231 -5.22 18.27 -12.00
N GLU A 232 -5.37 18.72 -13.26
CA GLU A 232 -5.71 17.83 -14.38
C GLU A 232 -4.66 16.74 -14.62
N ASP A 233 -3.41 17.02 -14.25
CA ASP A 233 -2.28 16.10 -14.29
C ASP A 233 -2.47 14.84 -13.43
N LYS A 234 -3.45 14.81 -12.52
CA LYS A 234 -3.73 13.65 -11.63
C LYS A 234 -4.82 12.71 -12.18
N LYS A 235 -5.46 13.05 -13.31
CA LYS A 235 -6.65 12.34 -13.79
C LYS A 235 -6.35 10.88 -14.17
N GLY A 236 -5.18 10.60 -14.75
CA GLY A 236 -4.66 9.26 -15.00
C GLY A 236 -5.52 8.38 -15.93
N PRO A 237 -5.31 7.05 -15.99
CA PRO A 237 -6.07 6.16 -16.87
C PRO A 237 -7.55 6.09 -16.51
N HIS A 238 -8.40 5.84 -17.52
CA HIS A 238 -9.86 5.76 -17.40
C HIS A 238 -10.33 4.31 -17.14
N THR A 239 -10.46 3.94 -15.87
CA THR A 239 -10.68 2.54 -15.43
C THR A 239 -12.13 2.21 -15.04
N TRP A 240 -13.01 3.20 -14.98
CA TRP A 240 -14.43 3.02 -14.64
C TRP A 240 -15.32 2.99 -15.90
N LYS A 241 -14.88 2.31 -16.95
CA LYS A 241 -15.71 2.09 -18.15
C LYS A 241 -16.92 1.21 -17.80
N PRO A 242 -18.05 1.31 -18.53
CA PRO A 242 -18.31 2.17 -19.69
C PRO A 242 -18.75 3.60 -19.32
N TYR A 243 -18.67 3.98 -18.05
CA TYR A 243 -19.12 5.28 -17.59
C TYR A 243 -18.27 6.43 -18.14
N THR A 244 -18.81 7.64 -18.08
CA THR A 244 -18.12 8.81 -18.62
C THR A 244 -16.81 9.10 -17.87
N TYR A 245 -15.77 9.55 -18.56
CA TYR A 245 -14.46 9.87 -17.96
C TYR A 245 -14.51 11.18 -17.14
N SER A 246 -15.23 11.16 -16.03
CA SER A 246 -15.52 12.27 -15.12
C SER A 246 -15.78 11.74 -13.71
N ALA A 247 -15.71 12.60 -12.68
CA ALA A 247 -16.09 12.20 -11.33
C ALA A 247 -17.56 11.74 -11.24
N THR A 248 -18.47 12.31 -12.03
CA THR A 248 -19.86 11.84 -12.10
C THR A 248 -19.93 10.41 -12.62
N GLY A 249 -19.21 10.10 -13.70
CA GLY A 249 -19.17 8.73 -14.23
C GLY A 249 -18.55 7.75 -13.24
N GLN A 250 -17.51 8.15 -12.52
CA GLN A 250 -16.92 7.32 -11.47
C GLN A 250 -17.89 7.07 -10.30
N HIS A 251 -18.74 8.04 -9.95
CA HIS A 251 -19.80 7.80 -8.97
C HIS A 251 -20.92 6.92 -9.49
N GLN A 252 -21.23 6.95 -10.79
CA GLN A 252 -22.17 6.00 -11.39
C GLN A 252 -21.61 4.57 -11.28
N TRP A 253 -20.33 4.39 -11.59
CA TRP A 253 -19.62 3.12 -11.33
C TRP A 253 -19.70 2.71 -9.86
N ALA A 254 -19.44 3.64 -8.93
CA ALA A 254 -19.50 3.33 -7.50
C ALA A 254 -20.92 3.01 -7.02
N LEU A 255 -21.95 3.62 -7.60
CA LEU A 255 -23.35 3.32 -7.28
C LEU A 255 -23.73 1.89 -7.69
N GLU A 256 -23.28 1.44 -8.86
CA GLU A 256 -23.52 0.08 -9.34
C GLU A 256 -22.69 -0.94 -8.55
N HIS A 257 -21.38 -0.74 -8.49
CA HIS A 257 -20.44 -1.78 -8.06
C HIS A 257 -20.09 -1.74 -6.58
N ILE A 258 -20.28 -0.61 -5.90
CA ILE A 258 -19.92 -0.47 -4.48
C ILE A 258 -21.17 -0.32 -3.64
N LYS A 259 -21.94 0.74 -3.85
CA LYS A 259 -23.01 1.12 -2.92
C LYS A 259 -24.14 0.09 -2.82
N ASN A 260 -24.36 -0.69 -3.88
CA ASN A 260 -25.44 -1.68 -3.94
C ASN A 260 -25.10 -3.06 -3.33
N HIS A 261 -23.95 -3.23 -2.66
CA HIS A 261 -23.51 -4.52 -2.14
C HIS A 261 -23.51 -4.57 -0.60
N GLY A 262 -24.71 -4.80 -0.05
CA GLY A 262 -24.90 -5.03 1.38
C GLY A 262 -24.70 -3.79 2.26
N ALA A 263 -24.62 -4.02 3.58
CA ALA A 263 -24.61 -2.91 4.54
C ALA A 263 -23.30 -2.11 4.50
N LEU A 264 -22.16 -2.73 4.16
CA LEU A 264 -20.89 -2.03 4.01
C LEU A 264 -20.90 -1.12 2.77
N GLY A 265 -21.40 -1.61 1.62
CA GLY A 265 -21.65 -0.78 0.45
C GLY A 265 -22.61 0.37 0.74
N TRP A 266 -23.68 0.12 1.49
CA TRP A 266 -24.64 1.16 1.85
C TRP A 266 -24.02 2.35 2.60
N VAL A 267 -23.08 2.07 3.52
CA VAL A 267 -22.41 3.11 4.33
C VAL A 267 -21.26 3.81 3.60
N TYR A 268 -20.80 3.29 2.46
CA TYR A 268 -19.85 3.96 1.57
C TYR A 268 -20.47 5.27 1.03
N PRO A 269 -19.92 6.45 1.38
CA PRO A 269 -20.50 7.72 0.95
C PRO A 269 -20.12 8.04 -0.49
N LEU A 270 -20.95 8.83 -1.17
CA LEU A 270 -20.52 9.52 -2.38
C LEU A 270 -19.59 10.68 -1.96
N ARG A 271 -18.61 11.01 -2.81
CA ARG A 271 -17.62 12.04 -2.51
C ARG A 271 -18.01 13.35 -3.15
N GLU A 272 -18.37 14.30 -2.30
CA GLU A 272 -18.65 15.67 -2.68
C GLU A 272 -17.66 16.61 -1.99
N ASN A 273 -17.32 17.71 -2.65
CA ASN A 273 -16.63 18.80 -1.99
C ASN A 273 -17.60 19.65 -1.14
N HIS A 274 -17.06 20.62 -0.40
CA HIS A 274 -17.81 21.56 0.44
C HIS A 274 -18.88 22.38 -0.28
N SER A 275 -18.89 22.45 -1.61
CA SER A 275 -19.95 23.10 -2.41
C SER A 275 -21.05 22.13 -2.86
N GLY A 276 -21.02 20.86 -2.43
CA GLY A 276 -21.95 19.81 -2.87
C GLY A 276 -21.68 19.30 -4.28
N LYS A 277 -20.46 19.51 -4.81
CA LYS A 277 -20.08 19.04 -6.14
C LYS A 277 -19.36 17.71 -6.01
N MET A 278 -19.85 16.69 -6.71
CA MET A 278 -19.19 15.38 -6.82
C MET A 278 -17.75 15.53 -7.27
N VAL A 279 -16.78 14.87 -6.63
CA VAL A 279 -15.34 14.85 -6.96
C VAL A 279 -14.83 13.42 -7.06
N PHE A 280 -13.70 13.16 -7.71
CA PHE A 280 -13.23 11.77 -7.90
C PHE A 280 -13.09 11.03 -6.56
N ILE A 281 -13.50 9.76 -6.51
CA ILE A 281 -13.53 8.95 -5.28
C ILE A 281 -12.13 8.77 -4.70
N GLU A 282 -12.07 8.59 -3.37
CA GLU A 282 -10.88 8.24 -2.58
C GLU A 282 -9.67 9.15 -2.86
N GLY A 283 -9.58 10.23 -2.08
CA GLY A 283 -8.67 11.35 -2.31
C GLY A 283 -7.34 11.34 -1.55
N GLY A 284 -6.89 10.17 -1.11
CA GLY A 284 -5.60 10.06 -0.44
C GLY A 284 -5.47 8.78 0.36
N GLY A 285 -6.45 8.52 1.24
CA GLY A 285 -6.30 7.54 2.32
C GLY A 285 -6.15 6.08 1.91
N THR A 286 -6.53 5.72 0.67
CA THR A 286 -6.47 4.34 0.16
C THR A 286 -5.05 3.91 -0.25
N ILE A 287 -4.36 4.74 -1.04
CA ILE A 287 -3.01 4.43 -1.55
C ILE A 287 -2.04 3.99 -0.44
N PRO A 288 -1.98 4.64 0.73
CA PRO A 288 -1.05 4.27 1.81
C PRO A 288 -1.05 2.80 2.23
N TRP A 289 -2.19 2.10 2.21
CA TRP A 289 -2.28 0.72 2.69
C TRP A 289 -2.34 -0.34 1.57
N LEU A 290 -2.67 0.03 0.33
CA LEU A 290 -2.81 -0.92 -0.78
C LEU A 290 -1.56 -1.77 -1.06
N GLY A 291 -0.36 -1.25 -0.77
CA GLY A 291 0.90 -1.97 -0.94
C GLY A 291 1.06 -3.15 0.02
N LEU A 292 0.16 -3.32 0.99
CA LEU A 292 0.13 -4.49 1.88
C LEU A 292 -0.70 -5.65 1.33
N VAL A 293 -1.48 -5.44 0.27
CA VAL A 293 -2.42 -6.45 -0.28
C VAL A 293 -1.69 -7.59 -0.98
N HIS A 294 -0.73 -7.28 -1.86
CA HIS A 294 0.03 -8.28 -2.61
C HIS A 294 1.47 -8.38 -2.11
N GLN A 295 1.70 -9.30 -1.17
CA GLN A 295 2.99 -9.48 -0.49
C GLN A 295 4.04 -10.13 -1.39
N GLY A 296 3.62 -10.95 -2.35
CA GLY A 296 4.44 -11.54 -3.42
C GLY A 296 4.99 -10.50 -4.38
N MET A 297 4.41 -9.30 -4.43
CA MET A 297 4.87 -8.19 -5.25
C MET A 297 5.61 -7.11 -4.46
N THR A 298 5.19 -6.83 -3.23
CA THR A 298 5.60 -5.62 -2.50
C THR A 298 6.27 -5.96 -1.18
N ASP A 299 7.41 -5.32 -0.92
CA ASP A 299 8.01 -5.24 0.41
C ASP A 299 8.06 -3.76 0.79
N PHE A 300 7.22 -3.34 1.75
CA PHE A 300 7.15 -1.94 2.17
C PHE A 300 8.46 -1.46 2.81
N THR A 301 9.34 -2.38 3.24
CA THR A 301 10.69 -2.04 3.72
C THR A 301 11.68 -1.74 2.59
N LYS A 302 11.24 -1.92 1.34
CA LYS A 302 11.95 -1.61 0.10
C LYS A 302 11.12 -0.64 -0.74
N PRO A 303 10.92 0.60 -0.29
CA PRO A 303 9.93 1.50 -0.88
C PRO A 303 10.27 1.92 -2.34
N HIS A 304 11.51 1.70 -2.79
CA HIS A 304 11.93 1.88 -4.17
C HIS A 304 11.53 0.76 -5.13
N TRP A 305 11.01 -0.36 -4.62
CA TRP A 305 10.54 -1.47 -5.45
C TRP A 305 9.21 -1.18 -6.13
N GLY A 306 8.39 -0.33 -5.52
CA GLY A 306 7.08 0.03 -6.05
C GLY A 306 6.03 -1.05 -5.82
N GLY A 307 4.77 -0.64 -5.85
CA GLY A 307 3.59 -1.50 -5.72
C GLY A 307 2.34 -0.64 -5.81
N TRP A 308 1.20 -1.13 -5.32
CA TRP A 308 -0.07 -0.39 -5.38
C TRP A 308 -0.07 0.89 -4.55
N SER A 309 0.79 0.99 -3.53
CA SER A 309 1.06 2.24 -2.79
C SER A 309 1.99 3.22 -3.51
N GLY A 310 2.34 2.94 -4.78
CA GLY A 310 3.28 3.73 -5.55
C GLY A 310 4.74 3.37 -5.27
N ARG A 311 5.67 4.28 -5.57
CA ARG A 311 7.13 4.04 -5.49
C ARG A 311 7.88 5.27 -4.99
N PHE A 312 8.91 5.03 -4.19
CA PHE A 312 9.70 6.05 -3.51
C PHE A 312 11.20 5.90 -3.80
N SER A 313 12.01 6.81 -3.25
CA SER A 313 13.46 6.77 -3.32
C SER A 313 14.02 5.58 -2.55
N ALA A 314 15.18 5.05 -2.98
CA ALA A 314 15.87 3.97 -2.29
C ALA A 314 16.49 4.43 -0.97
N GLU A 315 16.91 5.70 -0.93
CA GLU A 315 17.49 6.36 0.23
C GLU A 315 16.63 7.53 0.66
N LYS A 316 16.76 7.96 1.92
CA LYS A 316 16.07 9.14 2.40
C LYS A 316 16.61 10.41 1.75
N VAL A 317 15.72 11.37 1.55
CA VAL A 317 15.98 12.68 0.97
C VAL A 317 15.72 13.74 2.03
N LYS A 318 16.65 14.70 2.13
CA LYS A 318 16.54 15.82 3.06
C LYS A 318 15.39 16.75 2.71
N ASN A 319 14.68 17.19 3.75
CA ASN A 319 13.78 18.34 3.74
C ASN A 319 12.73 18.29 2.63
N VAL A 320 12.14 17.12 2.41
CA VAL A 320 10.93 16.97 1.58
C VAL A 320 9.76 17.54 2.36
N TYR A 321 9.54 18.84 2.24
CA TYR A 321 8.47 19.53 2.97
C TYR A 321 7.07 19.12 2.51
N SER A 322 6.09 19.38 3.37
CA SER A 322 4.67 19.27 3.06
C SER A 322 4.31 20.09 1.82
N ARG A 323 3.43 19.53 0.98
CA ARG A 323 2.78 20.26 -0.12
C ARG A 323 1.93 21.43 0.38
N HIS A 324 1.44 21.37 1.62
CA HIS A 324 0.61 22.41 2.20
C HIS A 324 1.50 23.56 2.71
N GLN A 325 1.42 24.71 2.06
CA GLN A 325 2.27 25.88 2.39
C GLN A 325 2.21 26.29 3.86
N SER A 326 1.03 26.17 4.50
CA SER A 326 0.89 26.49 5.93
C SER A 326 1.63 25.52 6.85
N VAL A 327 1.69 24.24 6.47
CA VAL A 327 2.39 23.20 7.25
C VAL A 327 3.90 23.34 7.01
N LYS A 328 4.32 23.49 5.75
CA LYS A 328 5.71 23.78 5.39
C LYS A 328 6.27 24.98 6.17
N ALA A 329 5.48 26.03 6.37
CA ALA A 329 5.91 27.22 7.10
C ALA A 329 6.27 26.96 8.57
N THR A 330 5.76 25.88 9.19
CA THR A 330 6.16 25.47 10.53
C THR A 330 7.24 24.39 10.51
N GLU A 331 7.22 23.47 9.54
CA GLU A 331 8.25 22.42 9.39
C GLU A 331 9.68 22.95 9.29
N VAL A 332 9.87 24.11 8.65
CA VAL A 332 11.21 24.74 8.51
C VAL A 332 11.88 25.06 9.85
N ASN A 333 11.13 25.09 10.95
CA ASN A 333 11.65 25.40 12.28
C ASN A 333 12.31 24.20 12.99
N TYR A 334 12.20 22.98 12.44
CA TYR A 334 12.76 21.77 13.07
C TYR A 334 14.15 21.39 12.56
N GLY A 335 14.74 22.18 11.65
CA GLY A 335 16.04 21.88 11.06
C GLY A 335 15.97 20.82 9.97
N ASP A 336 17.08 20.13 9.76
CA ASP A 336 17.17 19.06 8.77
C ASP A 336 16.41 17.81 9.22
N PHE A 337 15.55 17.29 8.35
CA PHE A 337 14.91 15.98 8.50
C PHE A 337 14.96 15.21 7.18
N GLU A 338 14.83 13.88 7.25
CA GLU A 338 15.03 12.99 6.10
C GLU A 338 13.89 11.97 5.99
N VAL A 339 13.33 11.83 4.78
CA VAL A 339 12.22 10.92 4.46
C VAL A 339 12.44 10.23 3.11
N TYR A 340 11.83 9.08 2.88
CA TYR A 340 11.71 8.50 1.54
C TYR A 340 10.74 9.35 0.71
N ALA A 341 11.21 9.83 -0.43
CA ALA A 341 10.48 10.74 -1.31
C ALA A 341 9.87 9.98 -2.48
N GLU A 342 8.73 10.43 -2.98
CA GLU A 342 8.10 9.85 -4.16
C GLU A 342 9.02 9.84 -5.39
N ALA A 343 9.01 8.72 -6.13
CA ALA A 343 9.78 8.53 -7.34
C ALA A 343 8.88 8.48 -8.59
N LYS A 344 9.43 8.86 -9.75
CA LYS A 344 8.69 8.87 -11.02
C LYS A 344 8.92 7.59 -11.81
N ASP A 345 7.89 7.17 -12.54
CA ASP A 345 7.98 6.05 -13.47
C ASP A 345 7.64 6.47 -14.89
N THR A 346 8.08 5.66 -15.85
CA THR A 346 7.54 5.62 -17.21
C THR A 346 6.77 4.32 -17.40
N TRP A 347 5.47 4.43 -17.63
CA TRP A 347 4.59 3.29 -17.89
C TRP A 347 3.86 3.49 -19.21
N THR A 348 3.81 2.42 -20.01
CA THR A 348 3.01 2.36 -21.25
C THR A 348 1.75 1.56 -20.96
N ASP A 349 0.61 2.23 -21.02
CA ASP A 349 -0.72 1.63 -20.97
C ASP A 349 -1.08 1.16 -22.37
N THR A 350 -0.87 -0.12 -22.64
CA THR A 350 -1.15 -0.74 -23.95
C THR A 350 -2.64 -0.79 -24.27
N ALA A 351 -3.51 -0.85 -23.25
CA ALA A 351 -4.96 -0.86 -23.43
C ALA A 351 -5.50 0.51 -23.88
N MET A 352 -4.83 1.60 -23.50
CA MET A 352 -5.21 2.97 -23.84
C MET A 352 -4.29 3.65 -24.85
N ASP A 353 -3.29 2.93 -25.39
CA ASP A 353 -2.25 3.45 -26.29
C ASP A 353 -1.64 4.78 -25.76
N SER A 354 -1.27 4.77 -24.47
CA SER A 354 -0.84 5.97 -23.75
C SER A 354 0.45 5.74 -22.99
N ILE A 355 1.33 6.75 -22.94
CA ILE A 355 2.57 6.71 -22.16
C ILE A 355 2.48 7.74 -21.03
N TYR A 356 2.64 7.27 -19.80
CA TYR A 356 2.69 8.09 -18.60
C TYR A 356 4.12 8.15 -18.07
N ASN A 357 4.72 9.33 -18.07
CA ASN A 357 6.05 9.58 -17.52
C ASN A 357 6.00 10.71 -16.49
N ASN A 358 5.59 10.37 -15.25
CA ASN A 358 5.40 11.35 -14.20
C ASN A 358 5.40 10.70 -12.80
N ILE A 359 5.13 11.52 -11.78
CA ILE A 359 5.14 11.10 -10.38
C ILE A 359 3.98 10.18 -10.01
N TYR A 360 2.89 10.16 -10.78
CA TYR A 360 1.68 9.37 -10.52
C TYR A 360 1.66 8.01 -11.24
N ALA A 361 2.49 7.85 -12.28
CA ALA A 361 2.65 6.60 -13.01
C ALA A 361 2.91 5.35 -12.14
N PRO A 362 3.66 5.43 -11.00
CA PRO A 362 3.81 4.30 -10.09
C PRO A 362 2.49 3.79 -9.48
N VAL A 363 1.47 4.64 -9.36
CA VAL A 363 0.13 4.26 -8.86
C VAL A 363 -0.79 3.89 -10.02
N TRP A 364 -0.77 4.66 -11.11
CA TRP A 364 -1.71 4.49 -12.22
C TRP A 364 -1.59 3.17 -12.95
N ARG A 365 -0.39 2.61 -13.04
CA ARG A 365 -0.16 1.32 -13.69
C ARG A 365 -1.01 0.19 -13.11
N TRP A 366 -1.39 0.32 -11.83
CA TRP A 366 -2.16 -0.68 -11.10
C TRP A 366 -3.65 -0.35 -11.03
N ARG A 367 -4.08 0.79 -11.59
CA ARG A 367 -5.41 1.32 -11.32
C ARG A 367 -6.55 0.44 -11.79
N GLN A 368 -6.36 -0.24 -12.91
CA GLN A 368 -7.40 -1.15 -13.38
C GLN A 368 -7.57 -2.30 -12.38
N ALA A 369 -6.46 -2.95 -11.99
CA ALA A 369 -6.46 -4.08 -11.06
C ALA A 369 -7.14 -3.75 -9.71
N TYR A 370 -6.78 -2.64 -9.04
CA TYR A 370 -7.41 -2.34 -7.75
C TYR A 370 -8.86 -1.81 -7.86
N PHE A 371 -9.33 -1.37 -9.04
CA PHE A 371 -10.75 -1.08 -9.25
C PHE A 371 -11.55 -2.38 -9.48
N ASP A 372 -10.96 -3.33 -10.21
CA ASP A 372 -11.56 -4.65 -10.47
C ASP A 372 -11.61 -5.49 -9.19
N ASP A 373 -10.55 -5.46 -8.38
CA ASP A 373 -10.50 -6.11 -7.07
C ASP A 373 -11.46 -5.47 -6.06
N PHE A 374 -11.56 -4.13 -6.01
CA PHE A 374 -12.58 -3.48 -5.18
C PHE A 374 -14.00 -3.92 -5.59
N LYS A 375 -14.27 -4.03 -6.89
CA LYS A 375 -15.54 -4.58 -7.39
C LYS A 375 -15.75 -6.03 -6.95
N GLY A 376 -14.78 -6.91 -7.15
CA GLY A 376 -14.87 -8.33 -6.78
C GLY A 376 -15.12 -8.54 -5.28
N ARG A 377 -14.40 -7.81 -4.42
CA ARG A 377 -14.59 -7.89 -2.96
C ARG A 377 -15.90 -7.29 -2.48
N MET A 378 -16.49 -6.36 -3.24
CA MET A 378 -17.85 -5.91 -2.94
C MET A 378 -18.88 -7.01 -3.23
N ASP A 379 -18.69 -7.84 -4.25
CA ASP A 379 -19.56 -9.01 -4.47
C ASP A 379 -19.47 -10.00 -3.30
N TRP A 380 -18.29 -10.17 -2.69
CA TRP A 380 -18.10 -11.00 -1.48
C TRP A 380 -18.93 -10.54 -0.28
N CYS A 381 -19.47 -9.31 -0.28
CA CYS A 381 -20.35 -8.85 0.78
C CYS A 381 -21.75 -9.50 0.73
N VAL A 382 -22.16 -10.03 -0.42
CA VAL A 382 -23.55 -10.47 -0.67
C VAL A 382 -23.71 -11.81 -1.39
N ALA A 383 -22.72 -12.23 -2.19
CA ALA A 383 -22.78 -13.44 -3.02
C ALA A 383 -22.43 -14.72 -2.24
N SER A 384 -22.75 -15.90 -2.79
CA SER A 384 -22.07 -17.14 -2.35
C SER A 384 -20.69 -17.22 -3.01
N PHE A 385 -19.84 -18.14 -2.55
CA PHE A 385 -18.51 -18.37 -3.14
C PHE A 385 -18.62 -18.55 -4.66
N GLU A 386 -19.49 -19.45 -5.12
CA GLU A 386 -19.67 -19.81 -6.54
C GLU A 386 -20.29 -18.70 -7.40
N ASN A 387 -20.72 -17.59 -6.82
CA ASN A 387 -21.32 -16.45 -7.52
C ASN A 387 -20.50 -15.15 -7.34
N ALA A 388 -19.25 -15.27 -6.91
CA ALA A 388 -18.28 -14.21 -6.90
C ALA A 388 -16.98 -14.71 -7.52
N ASN A 389 -16.12 -13.79 -7.95
CA ASN A 389 -14.79 -14.12 -8.43
C ASN A 389 -13.76 -14.02 -7.29
N HIS A 390 -12.69 -14.80 -7.34
CA HIS A 390 -11.56 -14.80 -6.41
C HIS A 390 -10.24 -14.62 -7.16
N HIS A 391 -9.22 -14.18 -6.45
CA HIS A 391 -7.92 -13.96 -7.09
C HIS A 391 -7.33 -15.30 -7.54
N PRO A 392 -6.71 -15.35 -8.73
CA PRO A 392 -5.88 -16.50 -9.08
C PRO A 392 -4.69 -16.60 -8.11
N VAL A 393 -4.06 -17.77 -8.03
CA VAL A 393 -2.89 -18.01 -7.19
C VAL A 393 -1.67 -18.18 -8.08
N ALA A 394 -0.78 -17.19 -8.08
CA ALA A 394 0.42 -17.18 -8.90
C ALA A 394 1.54 -18.00 -8.25
N ALA A 395 1.99 -19.04 -8.93
CA ALA A 395 3.10 -19.87 -8.48
C ALA A 395 4.36 -19.66 -9.32
N ILE A 396 5.55 -19.68 -8.71
CA ILE A 396 6.84 -19.63 -9.41
C ILE A 396 7.64 -20.88 -9.06
N ASN A 397 8.00 -21.68 -10.07
CA ASN A 397 8.75 -22.92 -9.91
C ASN A 397 8.11 -23.88 -8.89
N GLY A 398 6.79 -23.90 -8.83
CA GLY A 398 6.01 -24.69 -7.88
C GLY A 398 5.86 -24.09 -6.47
N ASP A 399 6.35 -22.88 -6.24
CA ASP A 399 6.15 -22.11 -5.01
C ASP A 399 4.96 -21.16 -5.17
N ASP A 400 3.85 -21.47 -4.51
CA ASP A 400 2.59 -20.72 -4.46
C ASP A 400 2.44 -19.85 -3.20
N THR A 401 3.50 -19.71 -2.40
CA THR A 401 3.50 -18.84 -1.21
C THR A 401 3.69 -17.39 -1.58
N GLU A 402 3.30 -16.39 -0.77
CA GLU A 402 3.47 -14.94 -1.02
C GLU A 402 4.93 -14.39 -0.98
N LYS A 403 5.94 -15.24 -1.19
CA LYS A 403 7.36 -14.86 -1.07
C LYS A 403 7.95 -14.16 -2.31
N ILE A 404 8.67 -13.05 -2.11
CA ILE A 404 9.51 -12.48 -3.18
C ILE A 404 10.72 -13.38 -3.46
N HIS A 405 10.92 -13.78 -4.72
CA HIS A 405 12.00 -14.67 -5.14
C HIS A 405 13.30 -13.91 -5.41
N ILE A 406 14.43 -14.47 -5.01
CA ILE A 406 15.77 -13.97 -5.36
C ILE A 406 16.53 -15.07 -6.09
N ILE A 407 17.02 -14.77 -7.28
CA ILE A 407 17.78 -15.70 -8.14
C ILE A 407 19.16 -15.09 -8.38
N ASN A 408 20.22 -15.87 -8.18
CA ASN A 408 21.59 -15.48 -8.52
C ASN A 408 21.99 -16.12 -9.86
N THR A 409 22.61 -15.34 -10.75
CA THR A 409 23.03 -15.77 -12.10
C THR A 409 24.20 -14.93 -12.56
N LYS A 410 24.86 -15.32 -13.66
CA LYS A 410 25.92 -14.53 -14.28
C LYS A 410 25.41 -13.71 -15.45
N ALA A 411 26.12 -12.63 -15.76
CA ALA A 411 25.88 -11.88 -16.99
C ALA A 411 26.01 -12.82 -18.23
N GLY A 412 25.11 -12.65 -19.20
CA GLY A 412 25.05 -13.47 -20.42
C GLY A 412 24.31 -14.81 -20.27
N GLU A 413 23.94 -15.23 -19.06
CA GLU A 413 23.17 -16.47 -18.86
C GLU A 413 21.69 -16.32 -19.28
N GLN A 414 21.02 -17.46 -19.41
CA GLN A 414 19.59 -17.53 -19.65
C GLN A 414 18.87 -18.13 -18.45
N ILE A 415 17.75 -17.53 -18.06
CA ILE A 415 16.87 -18.02 -16.99
C ILE A 415 15.53 -18.40 -17.61
N VAL A 416 15.06 -19.61 -17.30
CA VAL A 416 13.67 -20.01 -17.52
C VAL A 416 12.95 -19.91 -16.19
N LEU A 417 11.86 -19.14 -16.15
CA LEU A 417 10.92 -19.15 -15.02
C LEU A 417 9.75 -20.08 -15.35
N ASP A 418 9.06 -20.61 -14.34
CA ASP A 418 7.96 -21.55 -14.51
C ASP A 418 6.74 -21.15 -13.68
N GLY A 419 5.75 -20.54 -14.33
CA GLY A 419 4.45 -20.20 -13.77
C GLY A 419 3.41 -21.32 -13.85
N SER A 420 3.73 -22.49 -14.41
CA SER A 420 2.72 -23.49 -14.78
C SER A 420 2.00 -24.18 -13.63
N ALA A 421 2.48 -23.99 -12.40
CA ALA A 421 1.80 -24.47 -11.18
C ALA A 421 0.73 -23.49 -10.67
N SER A 422 0.53 -22.35 -11.33
CA SER A 422 -0.50 -21.38 -10.96
C SER A 422 -1.90 -21.96 -11.12
N THR A 423 -2.82 -21.51 -10.28
CA THR A 423 -4.21 -22.02 -10.23
C THR A 423 -5.22 -20.89 -10.12
N ASP A 424 -6.48 -21.21 -10.37
CA ASP A 424 -7.61 -20.31 -10.18
C ASP A 424 -8.66 -21.01 -9.30
N PRO A 425 -9.10 -20.42 -8.18
CA PRO A 425 -10.08 -21.06 -7.29
C PRO A 425 -11.47 -21.26 -7.92
N ASP A 426 -11.78 -20.49 -8.95
CA ASP A 426 -13.07 -20.48 -9.66
C ASP A 426 -13.02 -21.27 -10.98
N ASP A 427 -11.89 -21.95 -11.24
CA ASP A 427 -11.59 -22.69 -12.47
C ASP A 427 -11.60 -21.80 -13.74
N ASP A 428 -11.33 -20.50 -13.60
CA ASP A 428 -11.24 -19.56 -14.71
C ASP A 428 -9.96 -19.72 -15.55
N MET A 429 -10.00 -19.18 -16.76
CA MET A 429 -8.84 -19.20 -17.66
C MET A 429 -7.78 -18.21 -17.19
N LEU A 430 -6.55 -18.71 -17.01
CA LEU A 430 -5.41 -17.90 -16.58
C LEU A 430 -4.65 -17.27 -17.75
N ASN A 431 -4.33 -15.98 -17.62
CA ASN A 431 -3.40 -15.24 -18.47
C ASN A 431 -2.09 -14.98 -17.75
N TYR A 432 -1.00 -15.25 -18.45
CA TYR A 432 0.35 -15.04 -17.97
C TYR A 432 0.91 -13.77 -18.58
N HIS A 433 1.56 -12.94 -17.79
CA HIS A 433 2.28 -11.76 -18.26
C HIS A 433 3.56 -11.54 -17.45
N TRP A 434 4.70 -11.48 -18.13
CA TRP A 434 6.01 -11.31 -17.51
C TRP A 434 6.66 -10.05 -18.03
N TRP A 435 7.06 -9.16 -17.15
CA TRP A 435 7.66 -7.89 -17.56
C TRP A 435 8.73 -7.40 -16.61
N ILE A 436 9.64 -6.57 -17.12
CA ILE A 436 10.72 -5.99 -16.33
C ILE A 436 10.26 -4.68 -15.71
N TYR A 437 10.28 -4.61 -14.39
CA TYR A 437 10.07 -3.34 -13.68
C TYR A 437 11.39 -2.58 -13.58
N HIS A 438 11.75 -1.92 -14.68
CA HIS A 438 13.05 -1.24 -14.83
C HIS A 438 13.35 -0.23 -13.70
N GLU A 439 12.36 0.55 -13.26
CA GLU A 439 12.59 1.56 -12.22
C GLU A 439 12.84 1.00 -10.82
N ALA A 440 12.55 -0.28 -10.59
CA ALA A 440 12.78 -0.96 -9.32
C ALA A 440 14.19 -1.57 -9.22
N GLY A 441 14.76 -2.00 -10.36
CA GLY A 441 16.10 -2.59 -10.43
C GLY A 441 17.22 -1.57 -10.54
N THR A 442 18.46 -2.04 -10.39
CA THR A 442 19.66 -1.21 -10.54
C THR A 442 20.30 -1.32 -11.92
N TYR A 443 19.86 -2.27 -12.77
CA TYR A 443 20.27 -2.31 -14.17
C TYR A 443 19.61 -1.17 -14.95
N SER A 444 20.42 -0.28 -15.53
CA SER A 444 19.94 1.00 -16.07
C SER A 444 19.44 0.93 -17.51
N LYS A 445 19.79 -0.12 -18.27
CA LYS A 445 19.36 -0.26 -19.67
C LYS A 445 18.00 -0.97 -19.75
N LYS A 446 17.24 -0.63 -20.79
CA LYS A 446 15.85 -1.08 -20.98
C LYS A 446 15.70 -2.20 -22.02
N ASP A 447 16.80 -2.77 -22.48
CA ASP A 447 16.89 -3.74 -23.58
C ASP A 447 16.94 -5.19 -23.09
N ILE A 448 16.24 -5.50 -21.99
CA ILE A 448 16.10 -6.88 -21.52
C ILE A 448 14.95 -7.54 -22.28
N ASN A 449 15.27 -8.59 -23.04
CA ASN A 449 14.29 -9.35 -23.80
C ASN A 449 13.76 -10.53 -22.98
N ILE A 450 12.43 -10.62 -22.87
CA ILE A 450 11.73 -11.79 -22.34
C ILE A 450 11.05 -12.48 -23.52
N GLN A 451 11.47 -13.71 -23.82
CA GLN A 451 10.81 -14.53 -24.84
C GLN A 451 9.65 -15.29 -24.19
N ASN A 452 8.53 -15.39 -24.90
CA ASN A 452 7.31 -16.04 -24.42
C ASN A 452 6.78 -15.43 -23.11
N ASP A 453 6.84 -14.09 -23.03
CA ASP A 453 6.39 -13.24 -21.93
C ASP A 453 4.88 -13.27 -21.66
N VAL A 454 4.11 -13.95 -22.49
CA VAL A 454 2.66 -14.22 -22.30
C VAL A 454 2.34 -15.70 -22.11
N THR A 455 3.32 -16.51 -21.71
CA THR A 455 3.16 -17.96 -21.48
C THR A 455 3.57 -18.34 -20.07
N SER A 456 3.27 -19.58 -19.67
CA SER A 456 3.67 -20.07 -18.35
C SER A 456 5.18 -20.26 -18.17
N LYS A 457 5.99 -20.26 -19.23
CA LYS A 457 7.45 -20.49 -19.14
C LYS A 457 8.25 -19.48 -19.97
N PRO A 458 8.45 -18.25 -19.48
CA PRO A 458 9.26 -17.26 -20.17
C PRO A 458 10.75 -17.61 -20.10
N LEU A 459 11.50 -17.17 -21.10
CA LEU A 459 12.96 -17.22 -21.13
C LEU A 459 13.50 -15.79 -21.09
N ILE A 460 14.31 -15.50 -20.08
CA ILE A 460 14.96 -14.20 -19.89
C ILE A 460 16.43 -14.33 -20.28
N GLN A 461 16.88 -13.49 -21.20
CA GLN A 461 18.31 -13.35 -21.51
C GLN A 461 18.92 -12.28 -20.61
N ILE A 462 19.89 -12.66 -19.78
CA ILE A 462 20.60 -11.71 -18.92
C ILE A 462 21.63 -10.97 -19.78
N PRO A 463 21.65 -9.62 -19.75
CA PRO A 463 22.62 -8.86 -20.52
C PRO A 463 24.06 -9.14 -20.07
N ASP A 464 25.00 -9.16 -21.03
CA ASP A 464 26.43 -9.41 -20.78
C ASP A 464 27.09 -8.34 -19.87
N ASP A 465 26.48 -7.16 -19.78
CA ASP A 465 26.96 -6.03 -19.00
C ASP A 465 26.15 -5.76 -17.72
N ALA A 466 25.31 -6.72 -17.30
CA ALA A 466 24.48 -6.58 -16.11
C ALA A 466 25.22 -6.94 -14.80
N GLN A 467 26.49 -7.33 -14.85
CA GLN A 467 27.27 -7.70 -13.66
C GLN A 467 27.21 -6.63 -12.55
N GLY A 468 26.93 -7.06 -11.32
CA GLY A 468 26.81 -6.22 -10.13
C GLY A 468 25.49 -5.44 -10.04
N THR A 469 24.50 -5.76 -10.89
CA THR A 469 23.19 -5.10 -10.88
C THR A 469 22.06 -6.05 -10.49
N THR A 470 20.87 -5.49 -10.33
CA THR A 470 19.64 -6.21 -10.06
C THR A 470 18.62 -5.92 -11.16
N ILE A 471 17.94 -6.98 -11.59
CA ILE A 471 16.84 -6.93 -12.55
C ILE A 471 15.58 -7.41 -11.83
N HIS A 472 14.53 -6.60 -11.84
CA HIS A 472 13.25 -6.94 -11.22
C HIS A 472 12.27 -7.39 -12.30
N VAL A 473 11.84 -8.65 -12.23
CA VAL A 473 10.80 -9.22 -13.09
C VAL A 473 9.52 -9.30 -12.27
N ILE A 474 8.40 -8.90 -12.86
CA ILE A 474 7.07 -9.09 -12.32
C ILE A 474 6.39 -10.15 -13.17
N PHE A 475 5.94 -11.21 -12.51
CA PHE A 475 4.92 -12.11 -13.03
C PHE A 475 3.56 -11.57 -12.59
N GLU A 476 2.72 -11.24 -13.54
CA GLU A 476 1.34 -10.88 -13.35
C GLU A 476 0.50 -12.02 -13.92
N LEU A 477 -0.28 -12.65 -13.04
CA LEU A 477 -1.26 -13.66 -13.38
C LEU A 477 -2.64 -13.02 -13.26
N SER A 478 -3.50 -13.24 -14.23
CA SER A 478 -4.89 -12.76 -14.14
C SER A 478 -5.87 -13.78 -14.68
N ASP A 479 -7.07 -13.82 -14.11
CA ASP A 479 -8.15 -14.66 -14.61
C ASP A 479 -8.83 -14.03 -15.86
N GLU A 480 -9.84 -14.74 -16.37
CA GLU A 480 -10.82 -14.22 -17.34
C GLU A 480 -12.23 -14.44 -16.82
N ASN A 481 -12.62 -13.67 -15.81
CA ASN A 481 -13.97 -13.71 -15.26
C ASN A 481 -14.86 -12.58 -15.80
N ASN A 482 -16.16 -12.85 -15.93
CA ASN A 482 -17.14 -11.86 -16.44
C ASN A 482 -17.54 -10.79 -15.42
N ILE A 483 -17.31 -11.03 -14.12
CA ILE A 483 -17.55 -10.10 -13.03
C ILE A 483 -16.45 -9.04 -13.04
N ALA A 484 -15.21 -9.46 -12.80
CA ALA A 484 -14.05 -8.58 -12.73
C ALA A 484 -12.80 -9.42 -13.01
N LYS A 485 -11.84 -8.84 -13.72
CA LYS A 485 -10.55 -9.50 -13.96
C LYS A 485 -9.66 -9.32 -12.73
N LEU A 486 -9.43 -10.38 -11.96
CA LEU A 486 -8.58 -10.31 -10.77
C LEU A 486 -7.16 -10.74 -11.10
N SER A 487 -6.20 -10.19 -10.37
CA SER A 487 -4.77 -10.40 -10.61
C SER A 487 -4.01 -10.75 -9.36
N ASP A 488 -3.08 -11.68 -9.48
CA ASP A 488 -2.05 -11.96 -8.49
C ASP A 488 -0.64 -11.76 -9.07
N TYR A 489 0.34 -11.51 -8.20
CA TYR A 489 1.62 -10.95 -8.59
C TYR A 489 2.80 -11.60 -7.86
N ARG A 490 3.84 -11.92 -8.63
CA ARG A 490 5.11 -12.43 -8.09
C ARG A 490 6.27 -11.57 -8.56
N ARG A 491 7.05 -11.07 -7.60
CA ARG A 491 8.31 -10.37 -7.89
C ARG A 491 9.48 -11.36 -7.81
N ILE A 492 10.30 -11.34 -8.86
CA ILE A 492 11.55 -12.07 -8.95
C ILE A 492 12.69 -11.06 -9.09
N ILE A 493 13.65 -11.14 -8.18
CA ILE A 493 14.85 -10.30 -8.15
C ILE A 493 16.01 -11.14 -8.66
N ILE A 494 16.50 -10.80 -9.85
CA ILE A 494 17.67 -11.43 -10.43
C ILE A 494 18.89 -10.61 -10.01
N GLN A 495 19.76 -11.22 -9.21
CA GLN A 495 21.07 -10.70 -8.82
C GLN A 495 22.12 -11.23 -9.80
N VAL A 496 22.82 -10.33 -10.48
CA VAL A 496 23.77 -10.68 -11.53
C VAL A 496 25.20 -10.55 -10.99
N ASP A 497 25.90 -11.68 -10.89
CA ASP A 497 27.26 -11.81 -10.32
C ASP A 497 28.40 -11.54 -11.30
#